data_AF-A0A552V7F7-F1
#
_entry.id   AF-A0A552V7F7-F1
#
_cell.length_a   1.000
_cell.length_b   1.000
_cell.length_c   1.000
_cell.angle_alpha   90.00
_cell.angle_beta   90.00
_cell.angle_gamma   90.00
#
_symmetry.space_group_name_H-M   'P 1'
#
loop_
_entity.id
_entity.type
_entity.pdbx_description
1 polymer ?
#
loop_
_entity_poly.entity_id
_entity_poly.type
_entity_poly.pdbx_seq_one_letter_code
_entity_poly.pdbx_strand_id
1 'polypeptide(L)'
;MPLLLIPIQEALCSWANTATIITTICLSLSRLMNMTTKIKRKFTVIKRFGILAITLIAVVGCQKKAAALQSNVHRTGNGYGYSITVKNKILIKQDFIPGTEGNHAFCDSLDAEKVASSVLTKLKQKEMPTITPAELKVLKIKTKC
;
A
#
# COMPACT_ATOMS: atom_id res chain seq x y z
N MET A 1 -96.54 11.60 -36.21
CA MET A 1 -95.38 11.89 -37.06
C MET A 1 -94.42 12.80 -36.29
N PRO A 2 -93.37 12.25 -35.65
CA PRO A 2 -92.23 13.03 -35.21
C PRO A 2 -90.99 12.71 -36.07
N LEU A 3 -90.30 13.77 -36.46
CA LEU A 3 -88.96 13.78 -37.06
C LEU A 3 -87.91 13.94 -35.93
N LEU A 4 -86.75 13.31 -36.14
CA LEU A 4 -85.41 13.66 -35.65
C LEU A 4 -85.12 13.63 -34.15
N LEU A 5 -84.12 12.83 -33.74
CA LEU A 5 -83.00 13.21 -32.85
C LEU A 5 -82.16 11.99 -32.39
N ILE A 6 -81.47 11.29 -33.28
CA ILE A 6 -80.44 10.30 -32.85
C ILE A 6 -79.27 10.24 -33.85
N PRO A 7 -78.28 11.14 -33.76
CA PRO A 7 -76.92 10.72 -34.13
C PRO A 7 -75.81 11.23 -33.18
N ILE A 8 -76.15 11.84 -32.04
CA ILE A 8 -75.15 12.48 -31.15
C ILE A 8 -74.72 11.55 -30.00
N GLN A 9 -75.58 10.63 -29.57
CA GLN A 9 -75.33 9.73 -28.44
C GLN A 9 -74.24 8.68 -28.71
N GLU A 10 -74.13 8.19 -29.95
CA GLU A 10 -73.15 7.18 -30.38
C GLU A 10 -71.73 7.77 -30.47
N ALA A 11 -71.60 8.97 -31.06
CA ALA A 11 -70.33 9.68 -31.14
C ALA A 11 -69.81 10.04 -29.75
N LEU A 12 -70.72 10.31 -28.79
CA LEU A 12 -70.36 10.65 -27.42
C LEU A 12 -69.86 9.44 -26.57
N CYS A 13 -70.09 8.20 -27.00
CA CYS A 13 -69.59 7.04 -26.26
C CYS A 13 -68.17 6.65 -26.69
N SER A 14 -67.80 6.97 -27.94
CA SER A 14 -66.50 6.62 -28.53
C SER A 14 -65.33 7.45 -27.96
N TRP A 15 -65.43 8.78 -27.91
CA TRP A 15 -64.38 9.65 -27.33
C TRP A 15 -64.14 9.39 -25.83
N ALA A 16 -65.21 9.09 -25.07
CA ALA A 16 -65.11 8.77 -23.64
C ALA A 16 -64.28 7.49 -23.40
N ASN A 17 -64.48 6.46 -24.22
CA ASN A 17 -63.74 5.20 -24.13
C ASN A 17 -62.29 5.33 -24.62
N THR A 18 -62.02 6.15 -25.64
CA THR A 18 -60.65 6.42 -26.06
C THR A 18 -59.86 7.20 -25.01
N ALA A 19 -60.49 8.15 -24.32
CA ALA A 19 -59.85 8.93 -23.25
C ALA A 19 -59.46 8.07 -22.04
N THR A 20 -60.29 7.08 -21.66
CA THR A 20 -59.97 6.15 -20.55
C THR A 20 -58.84 5.17 -20.92
N ILE A 21 -58.79 4.71 -22.18
CA ILE A 21 -57.71 3.86 -22.69
C ILE A 21 -56.38 4.62 -22.73
N ILE A 22 -56.38 5.86 -23.24
CA ILE A 22 -55.17 6.69 -23.31
C ILE A 22 -54.65 7.01 -21.90
N THR A 23 -55.53 7.35 -20.96
CA THR A 23 -55.12 7.65 -19.58
C THR A 23 -54.61 6.42 -18.84
N THR A 24 -55.22 5.24 -19.00
CA THR A 24 -54.72 3.98 -18.39
C THR A 24 -53.39 3.52 -18.99
N ILE A 25 -53.19 3.69 -20.30
CA ILE A 25 -51.88 3.45 -20.94
C ILE A 25 -50.84 4.47 -20.43
N CYS A 26 -51.22 5.74 -20.25
CA CYS A 26 -50.31 6.78 -19.75
C CYS A 26 -49.94 6.58 -18.26
N LEU A 27 -50.89 6.18 -17.42
CA LEU A 27 -50.68 5.82 -16.01
C LEU A 27 -49.84 4.54 -15.86
N SER A 28 -49.99 3.55 -16.76
CA SER A 28 -49.15 2.34 -16.74
C SER A 28 -47.73 2.58 -17.26
N LEU A 29 -47.55 3.42 -18.29
CA LEU A 29 -46.23 3.83 -18.80
C LEU A 29 -45.45 4.68 -17.79
N SER A 30 -46.10 5.64 -17.13
CA SER A 30 -45.47 6.46 -16.07
C SER A 30 -45.06 5.62 -14.85
N ARG A 31 -45.77 4.53 -14.55
CA ARG A 31 -45.40 3.56 -13.51
C ARG A 31 -44.10 2.80 -13.84
N LEU A 32 -43.85 2.50 -15.12
CA LEU A 32 -42.64 1.82 -15.59
C LEU A 32 -41.39 2.73 -15.57
N MET A 33 -41.56 4.04 -15.77
CA MET A 33 -40.45 5.01 -15.79
C MET A 33 -39.89 5.35 -14.39
N ASN A 34 -40.62 5.08 -13.30
CA ASN A 34 -40.20 5.37 -11.92
C ASN A 34 -39.36 4.24 -11.28
N MET A 35 -39.49 3.00 -11.77
CA MET A 35 -38.76 1.85 -11.21
C MET A 35 -37.34 1.74 -11.76
N THR A 36 -37.13 2.11 -13.03
CA THR A 36 -35.82 2.08 -13.69
C THR A 36 -34.86 3.15 -13.16
N THR A 37 -35.36 4.33 -12.79
CA THR A 37 -34.57 5.43 -12.20
C THR A 37 -34.09 5.12 -10.78
N LYS A 38 -34.91 4.45 -9.96
CA LYS A 38 -34.52 4.00 -8.60
C LYS A 38 -33.43 2.93 -8.61
N ILE A 39 -33.49 2.00 -9.57
CA ILE A 39 -32.46 0.95 -9.78
C ILE A 39 -31.15 1.58 -10.25
N LYS A 40 -31.20 2.47 -11.25
CA LYS A 40 -30.02 3.22 -11.71
C LYS A 40 -29.39 4.06 -10.59
N ARG A 41 -30.20 4.71 -9.74
CA ARG A 41 -29.72 5.50 -8.60
C ARG A 41 -28.97 4.65 -7.57
N LYS A 42 -29.49 3.47 -7.23
CA LYS A 42 -28.78 2.52 -6.35
C LYS A 42 -27.46 2.06 -6.96
N PHE A 43 -27.45 1.75 -8.27
CA PHE A 43 -26.24 1.35 -8.99
C PHE A 43 -25.18 2.46 -9.05
N THR A 44 -25.60 3.72 -9.22
CA THR A 44 -24.71 4.89 -9.22
C THR A 44 -24.06 5.13 -7.85
N VAL A 45 -24.81 4.97 -6.75
CA VAL A 45 -24.25 5.11 -5.38
C VAL A 45 -23.26 3.99 -5.08
N ILE A 46 -23.57 2.74 -5.43
CA ILE A 46 -22.68 1.59 -5.22
C ILE A 46 -21.37 1.77 -6.00
N LYS A 47 -21.43 2.23 -7.25
CA LYS A 47 -20.22 2.54 -8.04
C LYS A 47 -19.35 3.61 -7.38
N ARG A 48 -19.94 4.69 -6.85
CA ARG A 48 -19.18 5.78 -6.19
C ARG A 48 -18.48 5.31 -4.92
N PHE A 49 -19.16 4.51 -4.08
CA PHE A 49 -18.54 3.91 -2.89
C PHE A 49 -17.42 2.93 -3.24
N GLY A 50 -17.60 2.12 -4.30
CA GLY A 50 -16.55 1.21 -4.79
C GLY A 50 -15.30 1.96 -5.26
N ILE A 51 -15.46 3.05 -6.02
CA ILE A 51 -14.34 3.89 -6.48
C ILE A 51 -13.61 4.52 -5.28
N LEU A 52 -14.36 5.06 -4.30
CA LEU A 52 -13.77 5.67 -3.10
C LEU A 52 -12.96 4.66 -2.27
N ALA A 53 -13.50 3.45 -2.10
CA ALA A 53 -12.82 2.37 -1.38
C ALA A 53 -11.53 1.92 -2.08
N ILE A 54 -11.55 1.77 -3.42
CA ILE A 54 -10.37 1.39 -4.21
C ILE A 54 -9.27 2.47 -4.10
N THR A 55 -9.64 3.76 -4.15
CA THR A 55 -8.67 4.85 -3.98
C THR A 55 -8.04 4.85 -2.59
N LEU A 56 -8.80 4.52 -1.54
CA LEU A 56 -8.28 4.45 -0.17
C LEU A 56 -7.30 3.28 0.00
N ILE A 57 -7.62 2.12 -0.59
CA ILE A 57 -6.76 0.92 -0.56
C ILE A 57 -5.42 1.17 -1.27
N ALA A 58 -5.43 1.90 -2.39
CA ALA A 58 -4.21 2.21 -3.14
C ALA A 58 -3.21 3.09 -2.36
N VAL A 59 -3.70 3.98 -1.48
CA VAL A 59 -2.84 4.87 -0.67
C VAL A 59 -2.15 4.11 0.47
N VAL A 60 -2.76 3.03 0.98
CA VAL A 60 -2.19 2.22 2.09
C VAL A 60 -1.18 1.17 1.61
N GLY A 61 -1.15 0.87 0.30
CA GLY A 61 -0.40 -0.24 -0.28
C GLY A 61 1.13 -0.09 -0.38
N CYS A 62 1.74 1.05 0.00
CA CYS A 62 3.18 1.25 -0.17
C CYS A 62 3.98 0.83 1.08
N GLN A 63 4.16 -0.47 1.27
CA GLN A 63 5.11 -1.02 2.26
C GLN A 63 6.49 -1.18 1.60
N LYS A 64 7.35 -0.14 1.65
CA LYS A 64 8.75 -0.26 1.20
C LYS A 64 9.48 -1.27 2.10
N LYS A 65 9.74 -2.47 1.60
CA LYS A 65 10.58 -3.47 2.29
C LYS A 65 12.00 -2.91 2.43
N ALA A 66 12.41 -2.60 3.66
CA ALA A 66 13.78 -2.20 3.95
C ALA A 66 14.73 -3.31 3.53
N ALA A 67 15.83 -2.96 2.84
CA ALA A 67 16.83 -3.94 2.44
C ALA A 67 17.47 -4.55 3.69
N ALA A 68 17.47 -5.88 3.79
CA ALA A 68 18.08 -6.56 4.92
C ALA A 68 19.61 -6.40 4.88
N LEU A 69 20.16 -5.77 5.91
CA LEU A 69 21.59 -5.71 6.17
C LEU A 69 22.02 -7.00 6.87
N GLN A 70 23.13 -7.58 6.42
CA GLN A 70 23.72 -8.78 7.02
C GLN A 70 25.21 -8.55 7.29
N SER A 71 25.68 -8.92 8.49
CA SER A 71 27.10 -8.91 8.84
C SER A 71 27.70 -10.30 8.70
N ASN A 72 28.94 -10.39 8.23
CA ASN A 72 29.70 -11.63 8.15
C ASN A 72 31.14 -11.38 8.61
N VAL A 73 31.66 -12.27 9.47
CA VAL A 73 33.05 -12.23 9.93
C VAL A 73 33.90 -13.10 9.01
N HIS A 74 35.05 -12.58 8.60
CA HIS A 74 35.98 -13.27 7.71
C HIS A 74 37.40 -13.21 8.27
N ARG A 75 38.22 -14.17 7.87
CA ARG A 75 39.64 -14.21 8.25
C ARG A 75 40.44 -13.24 7.39
N THR A 76 41.38 -12.52 8.00
CA THR A 76 42.25 -11.56 7.30
C THR A 76 43.66 -11.62 7.87
N GLY A 77 44.61 -12.07 7.05
CA GLY A 77 45.99 -12.34 7.50
C GLY A 77 46.02 -13.23 8.74
N ASN A 78 46.58 -12.69 9.83
CA ASN A 78 46.72 -13.39 11.12
C ASN A 78 45.55 -13.18 12.09
N GLY A 79 44.48 -12.50 11.68
CA GLY A 79 43.33 -12.21 12.54
C GLY A 79 42.00 -12.27 11.79
N TYR A 80 41.05 -11.46 12.26
CA TYR A 80 39.68 -11.38 11.74
C TYR A 80 39.32 -9.96 11.32
N GLY A 81 38.43 -9.88 10.35
CA GLY A 81 37.75 -8.67 9.92
C GLY A 81 36.25 -8.97 9.75
N TYR A 82 35.48 -7.97 9.35
CA TYR A 82 34.06 -8.15 9.08
C TYR A 82 33.64 -7.44 7.81
N SER A 83 32.53 -7.89 7.24
CA SER A 83 31.86 -7.26 6.13
C SER A 83 30.38 -7.11 6.43
N ILE A 84 29.78 -6.06 5.88
CA ILE A 84 28.34 -5.83 5.92
C ILE A 84 27.85 -5.82 4.48
N THR A 85 26.81 -6.61 4.21
CA THR A 85 26.23 -6.76 2.87
C THR A 85 24.79 -6.29 2.84
N VAL A 86 24.37 -5.78 1.68
CA VAL A 86 23.00 -5.38 1.37
C VAL A 86 22.62 -5.93 0.01
N LYS A 87 21.53 -6.71 -0.08
CA LYS A 87 21.09 -7.35 -1.35
C LYS A 87 22.25 -8.04 -2.08
N ASN A 88 23.04 -8.83 -1.34
CA ASN A 88 24.21 -9.59 -1.84
C ASN A 88 25.37 -8.73 -2.36
N LYS A 89 25.38 -7.42 -2.12
CA LYS A 89 26.51 -6.53 -2.40
C LYS A 89 27.22 -6.15 -1.12
N ILE A 90 28.56 -6.15 -1.14
CA ILE A 90 29.37 -5.67 -0.01
C ILE A 90 29.20 -4.16 0.10
N LEU A 91 28.68 -3.71 1.25
CA LEU A 91 28.50 -2.30 1.58
C LEU A 91 29.71 -1.76 2.35
N ILE A 92 30.19 -2.54 3.33
CA ILE A 92 31.37 -2.23 4.14
C ILE A 92 32.24 -3.48 4.19
N LYS A 93 33.55 -3.32 3.99
CA LYS A 93 34.54 -4.36 4.22
C LYS A 93 35.63 -3.79 5.11
N GLN A 94 35.77 -4.35 6.30
CA GLN A 94 36.68 -3.86 7.30
C GLN A 94 37.60 -4.99 7.77
N ASP A 95 38.82 -4.96 7.25
CA ASP A 95 39.85 -5.95 7.56
C ASP A 95 40.60 -5.62 8.88
N PHE A 96 40.46 -4.39 9.39
CA PHE A 96 41.16 -3.90 10.59
C PHE A 96 40.19 -3.23 11.59
N ILE A 97 40.64 -3.08 12.84
CA ILE A 97 39.86 -2.50 13.94
C ILE A 97 39.62 -1.00 13.67
N PRO A 98 38.35 -0.57 13.49
CA PRO A 98 38.02 0.83 13.26
C PRO A 98 38.26 1.66 14.52
N GLY A 99 38.68 2.92 14.38
CA GLY A 99 38.86 3.82 15.52
C GLY A 99 40.06 3.49 16.42
N THR A 100 41.04 2.75 15.89
CA THR A 100 42.35 2.55 16.54
C THR A 100 43.46 3.03 15.63
N GLU A 101 44.62 3.37 16.20
CA GLU A 101 45.81 3.71 15.41
C GLU A 101 46.45 2.44 14.84
N GLY A 102 46.86 2.50 13.57
CA GLY A 102 47.48 1.37 12.87
C GLY A 102 46.51 0.41 12.21
N ASN A 103 47.06 -0.58 11.49
CA ASN A 103 46.30 -1.60 10.75
C ASN A 103 46.32 -2.93 11.52
N HIS A 104 45.61 -2.97 12.64
CA HIS A 104 45.50 -4.16 13.47
C HIS A 104 44.21 -4.92 13.16
N ALA A 105 44.33 -6.21 12.82
CA ALA A 105 43.17 -7.09 12.68
C ALA A 105 42.63 -7.48 14.07
N PHE A 106 41.38 -7.93 14.13
CA PHE A 106 40.82 -8.46 15.37
C PHE A 106 41.48 -9.79 15.74
N CYS A 107 41.84 -9.98 17.01
CA CYS A 107 42.42 -11.24 17.49
C CYS A 107 41.39 -12.38 17.52
N ASP A 108 40.13 -12.04 17.79
CA ASP A 108 39.02 -12.97 17.95
C ASP A 108 37.88 -12.60 17.00
N SER A 109 37.30 -13.61 16.36
CA SER A 109 36.09 -13.47 15.53
C SER A 109 34.92 -12.88 16.31
N LEU A 110 34.78 -13.18 17.60
CA LEU A 110 33.70 -12.67 18.44
C LEU A 110 33.80 -11.15 18.62
N ASP A 111 35.02 -10.63 18.72
CA ASP A 111 35.24 -9.18 18.84
C ASP A 111 34.94 -8.47 17.51
N ALA A 112 35.29 -9.07 16.38
CA ALA A 112 34.89 -8.57 15.07
C ALA A 112 33.36 -8.58 14.91
N GLU A 113 32.67 -9.62 15.39
CA GLU A 113 31.20 -9.73 15.34
C GLU A 113 30.50 -8.66 16.19
N LYS A 114 30.98 -8.38 17.40
CA LYS A 114 30.42 -7.33 18.27
C LYS A 114 30.50 -5.96 17.60
N VAL A 115 31.66 -5.64 17.02
CA VAL A 115 31.85 -4.37 16.32
C VAL A 115 30.99 -4.30 15.07
N ALA A 116 30.93 -5.38 14.27
CA ALA A 116 30.06 -5.47 13.11
C ALA A 116 28.58 -5.25 13.48
N SER A 117 28.14 -5.81 14.61
CA SER A 117 26.77 -5.67 15.13
C SER A 117 26.47 -4.22 15.55
N SER A 118 27.44 -3.53 16.15
CA SER A 118 27.32 -2.11 16.49
C SER A 118 27.19 -1.25 15.23
N VAL A 119 28.04 -1.47 14.22
CA VAL A 119 27.96 -0.78 12.93
C VAL A 119 26.64 -1.07 12.22
N LEU A 120 26.18 -2.32 12.24
CA LEU A 120 24.91 -2.72 11.64
C LEU A 120 23.72 -2.05 12.32
N THR A 121 23.79 -1.82 13.63
CA THR A 121 22.77 -1.07 14.39
C THR A 121 22.76 0.40 13.99
N LYS A 122 23.93 1.04 13.89
CA LYS A 122 24.07 2.43 13.43
C LYS A 122 23.52 2.63 12.02
N LEU A 123 23.82 1.70 11.10
CA LEU A 123 23.28 1.71 9.74
C LEU A 123 21.75 1.58 9.71
N LYS A 124 21.17 0.73 10.56
CA LYS A 124 19.70 0.61 10.70
C LYS A 124 19.07 1.91 11.22
N GLN A 125 19.78 2.63 12.09
CA GLN A 125 19.36 3.92 12.64
C GLN A 125 19.66 5.11 11.69
N LYS A 126 20.28 4.87 10.53
CA LYS A 126 20.75 5.90 9.58
C LYS A 126 21.79 6.85 10.20
N GLU A 127 22.52 6.36 11.18
CA GLU A 127 23.64 7.07 11.80
C GLU A 127 24.95 6.77 11.07
N MET A 128 25.97 7.58 11.34
CA MET A 128 27.30 7.33 10.78
C MET A 128 27.87 6.00 11.31
N PRO A 129 28.33 5.09 10.43
CA PRO A 129 28.87 3.79 10.80
C PRO A 129 30.29 3.84 11.39
N THR A 130 30.68 4.98 11.98
CA THR A 130 32.01 5.16 12.59
C THR A 130 32.01 4.59 14.00
N ILE A 131 33.08 3.89 14.35
CA ILE A 131 33.31 3.37 15.70
C ILE A 131 34.40 4.20 16.37
N THR A 132 34.15 4.66 17.60
CA THR A 132 35.11 5.47 18.35
C THR A 132 35.93 4.62 19.33
N PRO A 133 37.11 5.10 19.77
CA PRO A 133 37.88 4.40 20.80
C PRO A 133 37.10 4.18 22.11
N ALA A 134 36.20 5.11 22.46
CA ALA A 134 35.35 4.99 23.65
C ALA A 134 34.36 3.83 23.51
N GLU A 135 33.74 3.67 22.35
CA GLU A 135 32.82 2.56 22.07
C GLU A 135 33.52 1.21 22.11
N LEU A 136 34.75 1.10 21.57
CA LEU A 136 35.54 -0.13 21.68
C LEU A 136 35.82 -0.54 23.12
N LYS A 137 36.08 0.43 24.00
CA LYS A 137 36.27 0.18 25.45
C LYS A 137 35.00 -0.34 26.10
N VAL A 138 33.84 0.25 25.77
CA VAL A 138 32.53 -0.21 26.26
C VAL A 138 32.23 -1.64 25.79
N LEU A 139 32.58 -1.96 24.54
CA LEU A 139 32.44 -3.30 23.95
C LEU A 139 33.50 -4.31 24.44
N LYS A 140 34.48 -3.86 25.23
CA LYS A 140 35.59 -4.67 25.78
C LYS A 140 36.37 -5.43 24.70
N ILE A 141 36.65 -4.75 23.59
CA ILE A 141 37.37 -5.33 22.44
C ILE A 141 38.87 -5.40 22.73
N LYS A 142 39.49 -6.55 22.43
CA LYS A 142 40.95 -6.69 22.48
C LYS A 142 41.57 -6.07 21.23
N THR A 143 42.38 -5.04 21.42
CA THR A 143 43.03 -4.29 20.32
C THR A 143 44.47 -4.74 20.05
N LYS A 144 45.02 -5.61 20.89
CA LYS A 144 46.33 -6.23 20.71
C LYS A 144 46.24 -7.72 20.94
N CYS A 145 46.89 -8.44 20.04
CA CYS A 145 47.36 -9.79 20.23
C CYS A 145 48.87 -9.67 20.49
#